data_AF-A0A527HN08-F1
#
_entry.id   AF-A0A527HN08-F1
#
_cell.length_a   1.000
_cell.length_b   1.000
_cell.length_c   1.000
_cell.angle_alpha   90.00
_cell.angle_beta   90.00
_cell.angle_gamma   90.00
#
_symmetry.space_group_name_H-M   'P 1'
#
loop_
_entity.id
_entity.type
_entity.pdbx_description
1 polymer ?
#
loop_
_entity_poly.entity_id
_entity_poly.type
_entity_poly.pdbx_seq_one_letter_code
_entity_poly.pdbx_strand_id
1 'polypeptide(L)' 'MRIIGMDINRVAAEVVSLLDGEIVKLGRVQMLRNKLEEFARRELTHDDHVV' A
#
# COMPACT_ATOMS: atom_id res chain seq x y z
N MET A 1 5.58 13.43 -3.45
CA MET A 1 4.91 12.75 -2.32
C MET A 1 3.82 11.88 -2.92
N ARG A 2 3.98 10.55 -2.86
CA ARG A 2 3.02 9.58 -3.40
C ARG A 2 2.11 9.12 -2.26
N ILE A 3 0.81 9.09 -2.49
CA ILE A 3 -0.17 8.66 -1.50
C ILE A 3 -0.44 7.17 -1.71
N ILE A 4 -0.39 6.39 -0.65
CA ILE A 4 -0.68 4.95 -0.65
C ILE A 4 -2.02 4.74 0.05
N GLY A 5 -3.06 4.42 -0.71
CA GLY A 5 -4.37 4.11 -0.17
C GLY A 5 -4.52 2.62 0.10
N MET A 6 -5.00 2.26 1.29
CA MET A 6 -5.28 0.88 1.66
C MET A 6 -6.77 0.65 1.96
N ASP A 7 -7.47 -0.05 1.07
CA ASP A 7 -8.83 -0.52 1.35
C ASP A 7 -8.77 -1.83 2.13
N ILE A 8 -8.83 -1.73 3.46
CA ILE A 8 -8.69 -2.87 4.36
C ILE A 8 -10.00 -3.64 4.46
N ASN A 9 -9.98 -4.88 3.98
CA ASN A 9 -10.94 -5.91 4.36
C ASN A 9 -10.34 -6.78 5.48
N ARG A 10 -11.18 -7.34 6.35
CA ARG A 10 -10.82 -8.05 7.60
C ARG A 10 -9.55 -8.93 7.53
N VAL A 11 -9.27 -9.55 6.39
CA VAL A 11 -8.12 -10.45 6.19
C VAL A 11 -7.05 -9.92 5.21
N ALA A 12 -7.36 -8.90 4.41
CA ALA A 12 -6.46 -8.37 3.40
C ALA A 12 -6.85 -6.95 2.98
N ALA A 13 -5.87 -6.16 2.55
CA ALA A 13 -6.07 -4.84 1.99
C ALA A 13 -5.77 -4.81 0.48
N GLU A 14 -6.62 -4.15 -0.30
CA GLU A 14 -6.26 -3.72 -1.65
C GLU A 14 -5.47 -2.42 -1.54
N VAL A 15 -4.34 -2.34 -2.23
CA VAL A 15 -3.42 -1.21 -2.14
C VAL A 15 -3.28 -0.53 -3.48
N VAL A 16 -3.43 0.79 -3.46
CA VAL A 16 -3.24 1.66 -4.63
C VAL A 16 -2.26 2.77 -4.29
N SER A 17 -1.56 3.26 -5.31
CA SER A 17 -0.78 4.49 -5.22
C SER A 17 -1.43 5.58 -6.05
N LEU A 18 -1.39 6.81 -5.53
CA LEU A 18 -1.76 8.02 -6.23
C LEU A 18 -0.50 8.90 -6.34
N LEU A 19 -0.06 9.13 -7.56
CA LEU A 19 1.05 10.02 -7.89
C LEU A 19 0.65 10.88 -9.09
N ASP A 20 0.77 12.20 -8.98
CA ASP A 20 0.47 13.15 -10.06
C ASP A 20 -0.93 12.99 -10.70
N GLY A 21 -1.91 12.59 -9.89
CA GLY A 21 -3.29 12.38 -10.34
C GLY A 21 -3.56 11.00 -10.96
N GLU A 22 -2.53 10.17 -11.11
CA GLU A 22 -2.65 8.81 -11.62
C GLU A 22 -2.77 7.79 -10.50
N ILE A 23 -3.77 6.91 -10.60
CA ILE A 23 -3.99 5.80 -9.67
C ILE A 23 -3.41 4.53 -10.26
N VAL A 24 -2.45 3.93 -9.56
CA VAL A 24 -1.83 2.64 -9.95
C VAL A 24 -2.10 1.61 -8.86
N LYS A 25 -2.61 0.44 -9.26
CA LYS A 25 -2.84 -0.68 -8.33
C LYS A 25 -1.51 -1.35 -7.98
N LEU A 26 -1.17 -1.37 -6.69
CA LEU A 26 0.03 -2.03 -6.17
C LEU A 26 -0.23 -3.50 -5.79
N GLY A 27 -1.50 -3.86 -5.60
CA GLY A 27 -1.93 -5.25 -5.43
C GLY A 27 -2.70 -5.48 -4.13
N ARG A 28 -2.65 -6.70 -3.62
CA ARG A 28 -3.37 -7.12 -2.42
C ARG A 28 -2.39 -7.62 -1.37
N VAL A 29 -2.53 -7.15 -0.13
CA VAL A 29 -1.67 -7.50 1.00
C VAL A 29 -2.51 -8.18 2.07
N GLN A 30 -2.07 -9.34 2.58
CA GLN A 30 -2.72 -9.97 3.72
C GLN A 30 -2.45 -9.18 5.00
N MET A 31 -3.44 -9.10 5.89
CA MET A 31 -3.32 -8.38 7.18
C MET A 31 -2.55 -9.20 8.24
N LEU A 32 -1.46 -9.84 7.83
CA LEU A 32 -0.49 -10.51 8.70
C LEU A 32 0.73 -9.61 8.83
N ARG A 33 1.28 -9.47 10.05
CA ARG A 33 2.42 -8.58 10.34
C ARG A 33 3.58 -8.77 9.38
N ASN A 34 4.02 -10.02 9.17
CA ASN A 34 5.12 -10.34 8.27
C ASN A 34 4.83 -9.95 6.82
N LYS A 35 3.57 -10.04 6.37
CA LYS A 35 3.16 -9.66 5.01
C LYS A 35 3.11 -8.15 4.82
N LEU A 36 2.68 -7.43 5.84
CA LEU A 36 2.73 -5.96 5.84
C LEU A 36 4.18 -5.46 5.87
N GLU A 37 5.06 -6.08 6.65
CA GLU A 37 6.49 -5.74 6.65
C GLU A 37 7.18 -6.04 5.31
N GLU A 38 6.89 -7.19 4.71
CA GLU A 38 7.38 -7.56 3.37
C GLU A 38 6.93 -6.56 2.31
N PHE A 39 5.65 -6.17 2.33
CA PHE A 39 5.10 -5.14 1.45
C PHE A 39 5.79 -3.79 1.67
N ALA A 40 5.90 -3.34 2.93
CA ALA A 40 6.52 -2.05 3.26
C ALA A 40 7.97 -1.96 2.77
N ARG A 41 8.75 -3.04 2.90
CA ARG A 41 10.13 -3.07 2.43
C ARG A 41 10.27 -3.06 0.91
N ARG A 42 9.29 -3.61 0.19
CA ARG A 42 9.37 -3.80 -1.26
C ARG A 42 8.77 -2.63 -2.03
N GLU A 43 7.63 -2.11 -1.56
CA GLU A 43 6.79 -1.18 -2.31
C GLU A 43 6.84 0.26 -1.78
N LEU A 44 7.17 0.45 -0.50
CA LEU A 44 7.19 1.78 0.12
C LEU A 44 8.59 2.42 0.09
N THR A 45 8.57 3.73 -0.06
CA THR A 45 9.71 4.64 -0.03
C THR A 45 9.54 5.64 1.12
N HIS A 46 10.59 6.37 1.46
CA HIS A 46 10.57 7.29 2.60
C HIS A 46 9.55 8.42 2.45
N ASP A 47 9.24 8.83 1.21
CA ASP A 47 8.35 9.95 0.89
C ASP A 47 6.89 9.53 0.66
N ASP A 48 6.56 8.26 0.90
CA ASP A 48 5.20 7.76 0.79
C ASP A 48 4.35 8.14 2.00
N HIS A 49 3.13 8.60 1.75
CA HIS A 49 2.14 8.84 2.78
C HIS A 49 1.04 7.77 2.70
N VAL A 50 0.94 6.92 3.73
CA VAL A 50 -0.04 5.83 3.79
C VAL A 50 -1.33 6.32 4.46
N VAL A 51 -2.47 6.11 3.81
CA VAL A 51 -3.83 6.50 4.27
C VAL A 51 -4.82 5.37 4.22
#